data_AF-A0AAN8IDM2-F1
#
_entry.id   AF-A0AAN8IDM2-F1
#
_cell.length_a   1.000
_cell.length_b   1.000
_cell.length_c   1.000
_cell.angle_alpha   90.00
_cell.angle_beta   90.00
_cell.angle_gamma   90.00
#
_symmetry.space_group_name_H-M   'P 1'
#
loop_
_entity.id
_entity.type
_entity.pdbx_description
1 polymer ?
#
loop_
_entity_poly.entity_id
_entity_poly.type
_entity_poly.pdbx_seq_one_letter_code
_entity_poly.pdbx_strand_id
1 'polypeptide(L)'
;LIPGIQANAADFIERLPDGYATRVGERGVQLSGGQKQRIAIARAIIKNPRILLLDEATSALDTEAESIVQEALEKAQKGRTTVVVAHRLSTIRNVDQIFVFKNGEIVEQGTHNELMQKHGVFYEMTQAQVLRQEKEEEEPESDADSDILSPDAASSGRFDSLRLRKASTRSGISAVTSVRSMELEMEDLRAKPTPMSKVFYFNRDKWGYFVLGLTACIITGAITPIFAILYAQIIQVYSEPVDQMKGDVLFWCGAFVVIGLVHAASFFFSAICLGRCGESLTKKLRFEAFKNLLRQDVGFFDDIR
;
A
#
# COMPACT_ATOMS: atom_id res chain seq x y z
N LEU A 1 -19.13 -26.27 -25.94
CA LEU A 1 -18.96 -24.92 -26.53
C LEU A 1 -18.04 -24.13 -25.61
N ILE A 2 -16.90 -23.66 -26.12
CA ILE A 2 -15.87 -22.99 -25.30
C ILE A 2 -16.43 -21.61 -24.86
N PRO A 3 -16.51 -21.33 -23.55
CA PRO A 3 -17.09 -20.09 -23.02
C PRO A 3 -16.43 -18.80 -23.53
N GLY A 4 -15.14 -18.86 -23.91
CA GLY A 4 -14.43 -17.74 -24.54
C GLY A 4 -14.97 -17.35 -25.92
N ILE A 5 -15.59 -18.27 -26.66
CA ILE A 5 -16.21 -18.00 -27.96
C ILE A 5 -17.58 -17.32 -27.76
N GLN A 6 -18.32 -17.70 -26.72
CA GLN A 6 -19.63 -17.11 -26.44
C GLN A 6 -19.54 -15.67 -25.93
N ALA A 7 -18.40 -15.29 -25.34
CA ALA A 7 -18.17 -13.94 -24.82
C ALA A 7 -17.32 -13.06 -25.77
N ASN A 8 -17.09 -13.48 -27.02
CA ASN A 8 -16.22 -12.79 -27.99
C ASN A 8 -14.82 -12.45 -27.41
N ALA A 9 -14.28 -13.34 -26.57
CA ALA A 9 -13.02 -13.12 -25.86
C ALA A 9 -11.84 -13.91 -26.45
N ALA A 10 -12.10 -14.99 -27.19
CA ALA A 10 -11.06 -15.85 -27.76
C ALA A 10 -10.10 -15.08 -28.66
N ASP A 11 -10.62 -14.25 -29.57
CA ASP A 11 -9.84 -13.57 -30.61
C ASP A 11 -8.73 -12.67 -30.08
N PHE A 12 -8.96 -11.98 -28.95
CA PHE A 12 -7.94 -11.13 -28.35
C PHE A 12 -7.04 -11.89 -27.39
N ILE A 13 -7.54 -12.96 -26.75
CA ILE A 13 -6.73 -13.81 -25.86
C ILE A 13 -5.67 -14.54 -26.68
N GLU A 14 -5.99 -15.03 -27.88
CA GLU A 14 -5.03 -15.69 -28.78
C GLU A 14 -3.93 -14.76 -29.29
N ARG A 15 -4.16 -13.44 -29.29
CA ARG A 15 -3.15 -12.43 -29.66
C ARG A 15 -2.20 -12.08 -28.50
N LEU A 16 -2.46 -12.54 -27.28
CA LEU A 16 -1.58 -12.30 -26.15
C LEU A 16 -0.34 -13.22 -26.20
N PRO A 17 0.82 -12.77 -25.67
CA PRO A 17 2.08 -13.51 -25.78
C PRO A 17 2.01 -14.96 -25.28
N ASP A 18 1.30 -15.18 -24.17
CA ASP A 18 1.13 -16.49 -23.54
C ASP A 18 -0.30 -17.02 -23.66
N GLY A 19 -1.10 -16.45 -24.57
CA GLY A 19 -2.51 -16.82 -24.75
C GLY A 19 -3.30 -16.77 -23.44
N TYR A 20 -3.97 -17.88 -23.10
CA TYR A 20 -4.71 -18.05 -21.84
C TYR A 20 -3.84 -18.08 -20.57
N ALA A 21 -2.53 -18.34 -20.70
CA ALA A 21 -1.61 -18.35 -19.56
C ALA A 21 -1.07 -16.94 -19.22
N THR A 22 -1.39 -15.94 -20.05
CA THR A 22 -0.99 -14.55 -19.83
C THR A 22 -1.49 -14.05 -18.47
N ARG A 23 -0.58 -13.56 -17.63
CA ARG A 23 -0.94 -12.91 -16.37
C ARG A 23 -1.59 -11.56 -16.65
N VAL A 24 -2.78 -11.34 -16.11
CA VAL A 24 -3.54 -10.08 -16.23
C VAL A 24 -3.74 -9.44 -14.86
N GLY A 25 -3.77 -8.11 -14.80
CA GLY A 25 -3.96 -7.36 -13.56
C GLY A 25 -2.81 -6.40 -13.26
N GLU A 26 -2.72 -5.94 -12.00
CA GLU A 26 -1.75 -4.91 -11.58
C GLU A 26 -0.28 -5.31 -11.82
N ARG A 27 0.02 -6.62 -11.76
CA ARG A 27 1.36 -7.20 -12.00
C ARG A 27 1.46 -7.96 -13.33
N GLY A 28 0.63 -7.62 -14.30
CA GLY A 28 0.50 -8.34 -15.56
C GLY A 28 0.08 -7.43 -16.71
N VAL A 29 -0.31 -8.02 -17.83
CA VAL A 29 -0.80 -7.26 -18.98
C VAL A 29 -2.08 -6.50 -18.59
N GLN A 30 -2.07 -5.19 -18.86
CA GLN A 30 -3.27 -4.37 -18.70
C GLN A 30 -4.22 -4.60 -19.87
N LEU A 31 -5.45 -4.98 -19.56
CA LEU A 31 -6.53 -5.16 -20.51
C LEU A 31 -7.39 -3.90 -20.59
N SER A 32 -7.93 -3.60 -21.77
CA SER A 32 -8.93 -2.54 -21.94
C SER A 32 -10.20 -2.83 -21.14
N GLY A 33 -11.03 -1.80 -20.91
CA GLY A 33 -12.33 -1.97 -20.23
C GLY A 33 -13.19 -3.05 -20.89
N GLY A 34 -13.34 -2.99 -22.22
CA GLY A 34 -14.08 -3.99 -23.01
C GLY A 34 -13.52 -5.40 -22.91
N GLN A 35 -12.20 -5.55 -22.93
CA GLN A 35 -11.55 -6.85 -22.78
C GLN A 35 -11.79 -7.45 -21.38
N LYS A 36 -11.62 -6.65 -20.31
CA LYS A 36 -11.91 -7.08 -18.93
C LYS A 36 -13.34 -7.54 -18.79
N GLN A 37 -14.26 -6.81 -19.42
CA GLN A 37 -15.67 -7.11 -19.34
C GLN A 37 -16.06 -8.38 -20.09
N ARG A 38 -15.52 -8.61 -21.29
CA ARG A 38 -15.74 -9.88 -22.02
C ARG A 38 -15.23 -11.08 -21.22
N ILE A 39 -14.12 -10.96 -20.51
CA ILE A 39 -13.64 -12.00 -19.58
C ILE A 39 -14.62 -12.19 -18.41
N ALA A 40 -15.15 -11.11 -17.84
CA ALA A 40 -16.14 -11.19 -16.78
C ALA A 40 -17.44 -11.89 -17.24
N ILE A 41 -17.89 -11.60 -18.46
CA ILE A 41 -19.04 -12.28 -19.10
C ILE A 41 -18.73 -13.76 -19.30
N ALA A 42 -17.57 -14.11 -19.85
CA ALA A 42 -17.14 -15.50 -20.00
C ALA A 42 -17.17 -16.24 -18.65
N ARG A 43 -16.67 -15.60 -17.58
CA ARG A 43 -16.69 -16.13 -16.21
C ARG A 43 -18.12 -16.37 -15.69
N ALA A 44 -19.05 -15.45 -15.98
CA ALA A 44 -20.45 -15.62 -15.62
C ALA A 44 -21.10 -16.79 -16.40
N ILE A 45 -20.83 -16.90 -17.70
CA ILE A 45 -21.34 -17.98 -18.56
C ILE A 45 -20.84 -19.35 -18.10
N ILE A 46 -19.55 -19.47 -17.73
CA ILE A 46 -18.93 -20.72 -17.25
C ILE A 46 -19.70 -21.32 -16.08
N LYS A 47 -20.17 -20.47 -15.17
CA LYS A 47 -20.91 -20.89 -13.98
C LYS A 47 -22.31 -21.43 -14.30
N ASN A 48 -22.80 -21.20 -15.52
CA ASN A 48 -24.12 -21.54 -16.02
C ASN A 48 -25.27 -21.23 -15.02
N PRO A 49 -25.42 -19.95 -14.60
CA PRO A 49 -26.41 -19.58 -13.60
C PRO A 49 -27.84 -19.63 -14.18
N ARG A 50 -28.83 -19.93 -13.34
CA ARG A 50 -30.25 -19.83 -13.72
C ARG A 50 -30.75 -18.38 -13.76
N ILE A 51 -30.16 -17.54 -12.90
CA ILE A 51 -30.47 -16.11 -12.77
C ILE A 51 -29.19 -15.32 -13.08
N LEU A 52 -29.27 -14.42 -14.04
CA LEU A 52 -28.19 -13.53 -14.46
C LEU A 52 -28.53 -12.10 -14.07
N LEU A 53 -27.61 -11.42 -13.39
CA LEU A 53 -27.74 -10.01 -13.03
C LEU A 53 -26.71 -9.22 -13.84
N LEU A 54 -27.19 -8.22 -14.58
CA LEU A 54 -26.36 -7.32 -15.37
C LEU A 54 -26.56 -5.91 -14.84
N ASP A 55 -25.57 -5.40 -14.12
CA ASP A 55 -25.61 -4.07 -13.52
C ASP A 55 -24.71 -3.13 -14.32
N GLU A 56 -25.33 -2.21 -15.06
CA GLU A 56 -24.69 -1.21 -15.92
C GLU A 56 -23.53 -1.74 -16.77
N ALA A 57 -23.71 -2.93 -17.34
CA ALA A 57 -22.60 -3.64 -17.98
C ALA A 57 -21.88 -2.73 -19.00
N THR A 58 -22.58 -2.01 -19.86
CA THR A 58 -21.95 -1.23 -20.96
C THR A 58 -21.59 0.22 -20.61
N SER A 59 -21.68 0.68 -19.36
CA SER A 59 -21.54 2.11 -19.04
C SER A 59 -20.11 2.64 -19.20
N ALA A 60 -19.09 1.81 -18.95
CA ALA A 60 -17.67 2.18 -18.98
C ALA A 60 -16.94 1.83 -20.29
N LEU A 61 -17.67 1.64 -21.39
CA LEU A 61 -17.13 1.22 -22.68
C LEU A 61 -17.25 2.29 -23.76
N ASP A 62 -16.26 2.29 -24.66
CA ASP A 62 -16.27 2.98 -25.95
C ASP A 62 -17.28 2.33 -26.92
N THR A 63 -17.76 3.11 -27.89
CA THR A 63 -18.83 2.70 -28.83
C THR A 63 -18.49 1.44 -29.63
N GLU A 64 -17.21 1.27 -30.04
CA GLU A 64 -16.76 0.09 -30.79
C GLU A 64 -16.77 -1.16 -29.89
N ALA A 65 -16.22 -1.07 -28.67
CA ALA A 65 -16.24 -2.18 -27.72
C ALA A 65 -17.66 -2.50 -27.22
N GLU A 66 -18.55 -1.52 -27.14
CA GLU A 66 -19.94 -1.69 -26.68
C GLU A 66 -20.70 -2.70 -27.55
N SER A 67 -20.63 -2.56 -28.88
CA SER A 67 -21.34 -3.46 -29.80
C SER A 67 -20.93 -4.93 -29.62
N ILE A 68 -19.63 -5.18 -29.48
CA ILE A 68 -19.07 -6.53 -29.29
C ILE A 68 -19.50 -7.12 -27.94
N VAL A 69 -19.51 -6.29 -26.89
CA VAL A 69 -19.92 -6.70 -25.55
C VAL A 69 -21.43 -6.94 -25.50
N GLN A 70 -22.24 -6.14 -26.19
CA GLN A 70 -23.68 -6.31 -26.27
C GLN A 70 -24.05 -7.65 -26.92
N GLU A 71 -23.37 -8.04 -28.00
CA GLU A 71 -23.58 -9.35 -28.63
C GLU A 71 -23.24 -10.51 -27.68
N ALA A 72 -22.17 -10.36 -26.89
CA ALA A 72 -21.80 -11.34 -25.86
C ALA A 72 -22.85 -11.44 -24.74
N LEU A 73 -23.45 -10.31 -24.33
CA LEU A 73 -24.52 -10.27 -23.35
C LEU A 73 -25.79 -10.95 -23.88
N GLU A 74 -26.20 -10.68 -25.11
CA GLU A 74 -27.36 -11.34 -25.73
C GLU A 74 -27.19 -12.87 -25.79
N LYS A 75 -25.98 -13.34 -26.16
CA LYS A 75 -25.65 -14.77 -26.12
C LYS A 75 -25.71 -15.32 -24.70
N ALA A 76 -25.27 -14.55 -23.70
CA ALA A 76 -25.27 -14.95 -22.30
C ALA A 76 -26.67 -15.03 -21.67
N GLN A 77 -27.63 -14.25 -22.18
CA GLN A 77 -29.00 -14.16 -21.65
C GLN A 77 -29.88 -15.33 -22.10
N LYS A 78 -29.60 -15.96 -23.24
CA LYS A 78 -30.44 -17.03 -23.80
C LYS A 78 -30.65 -18.18 -22.82
N GLY A 79 -31.92 -18.49 -22.53
CA GLY A 79 -32.31 -19.59 -21.67
C GLY A 79 -32.14 -19.34 -20.16
N ARG A 80 -32.02 -18.06 -19.74
CA ARG A 80 -31.80 -17.67 -18.34
C ARG A 80 -32.73 -16.51 -17.97
N THR A 81 -33.15 -16.47 -16.70
CA THR A 81 -33.82 -15.27 -16.17
C THR A 81 -32.77 -14.19 -16.00
N THR A 82 -32.90 -13.08 -16.73
CA THR A 82 -31.93 -11.99 -16.67
C THR A 82 -32.59 -10.73 -16.12
N VAL A 83 -31.98 -10.12 -15.11
CA VAL A 83 -32.34 -8.79 -14.63
C VAL A 83 -31.24 -7.84 -15.07
N VAL A 84 -31.64 -6.79 -15.80
CA VAL A 84 -30.72 -5.80 -16.36
C VAL A 84 -31.03 -4.44 -15.75
N VAL A 85 -30.00 -3.81 -15.18
CA VAL A 85 -29.99 -2.39 -14.83
C VAL A 85 -29.17 -1.70 -15.92
N ALA A 86 -29.77 -0.76 -16.62
CA ALA A 86 -29.16 -0.14 -17.78
C ALA A 86 -29.32 1.37 -17.76
N HIS A 87 -28.23 2.04 -18.13
CA HIS A 87 -28.18 3.48 -18.37
C HIS A 87 -28.29 3.82 -19.88
N ARG A 88 -28.11 2.82 -20.77
CA ARG A 88 -28.14 2.99 -22.23
C ARG A 88 -29.43 2.45 -22.84
N LEU A 89 -30.01 3.21 -23.77
CA LEU A 89 -31.25 2.85 -24.45
C LEU A 89 -31.12 1.59 -25.33
N SER A 90 -29.92 1.36 -25.87
CA SER A 90 -29.56 0.18 -26.66
C SER A 90 -29.80 -1.13 -25.90
N THR A 91 -29.47 -1.16 -24.61
CA THR A 91 -29.58 -2.36 -23.77
C THR A 91 -31.02 -2.69 -23.36
N ILE A 92 -31.91 -1.68 -23.27
CA ILE A 92 -33.29 -1.83 -22.78
C ILE A 92 -34.33 -2.04 -23.87
N ARG A 93 -33.96 -1.90 -25.15
CA ARG A 93 -34.92 -2.00 -26.26
C ARG A 93 -35.42 -3.43 -26.49
N ASN A 94 -34.56 -4.42 -26.29
CA ASN A 94 -34.81 -5.84 -26.58
C ASN A 94 -35.05 -6.64 -25.28
N VAL A 95 -35.92 -6.15 -24.40
CA VAL A 95 -36.28 -6.84 -23.15
C VAL A 95 -37.76 -7.17 -23.11
N ASP A 96 -38.10 -8.26 -22.43
CA ASP A 96 -39.48 -8.74 -22.32
C ASP A 96 -40.36 -7.77 -21.52
N GLN A 97 -39.79 -7.15 -20.48
CA GLN A 97 -40.50 -6.27 -19.56
C GLN A 97 -39.56 -5.20 -18.99
N ILE A 98 -40.02 -3.95 -18.97
CA ILE A 98 -39.33 -2.81 -18.36
C ILE A 98 -40.06 -2.41 -17.08
N PHE A 99 -39.30 -2.14 -16.02
CA PHE A 99 -39.77 -1.60 -14.75
C PHE A 99 -39.08 -0.27 -14.48
N VAL A 100 -39.86 0.79 -14.31
CA VAL A 100 -39.35 2.15 -14.08
C VAL A 100 -39.50 2.50 -12.62
N PHE A 101 -38.39 2.88 -12.00
CA PHE A 101 -38.33 3.28 -10.60
C PHE A 101 -38.32 4.81 -10.47
N LYS A 102 -39.08 5.33 -9.51
CA LYS A 102 -39.02 6.73 -9.07
C LYS A 102 -39.16 6.77 -7.55
N ASN A 103 -38.20 7.40 -6.87
CA ASN A 103 -38.18 7.50 -5.40
C ASN A 103 -38.29 6.14 -4.66
N GLY A 104 -37.74 5.07 -5.24
CA GLY A 104 -37.78 3.73 -4.64
C GLY A 104 -39.05 2.92 -4.92
N GLU A 105 -40.02 3.47 -5.64
CA GLU A 105 -41.25 2.78 -6.03
C GLU A 105 -41.31 2.54 -7.54
N ILE A 106 -41.98 1.46 -7.96
CA ILE A 106 -42.22 1.16 -9.37
C ILE A 106 -43.40 2.01 -9.84
N VAL A 107 -43.14 2.98 -10.72
CA VAL A 107 -44.15 3.89 -11.25
C VAL A 107 -44.72 3.45 -12.58
N GLU A 108 -43.92 2.73 -13.39
CA GLU A 108 -44.34 2.22 -14.69
C GLU A 108 -43.81 0.81 -14.93
N GLN A 109 -44.63 0.02 -15.61
CA GLN A 109 -44.31 -1.33 -16.05
C GLN A 109 -44.93 -1.55 -17.44
N GLY A 110 -44.17 -2.12 -18.37
CA GLY A 110 -44.65 -2.41 -19.72
C GLY A 110 -43.55 -2.89 -20.65
N THR A 111 -43.91 -3.14 -21.90
CA THR A 111 -42.93 -3.27 -22.99
C THR A 111 -42.43 -1.88 -23.43
N HIS A 112 -41.32 -1.82 -24.17
CA HIS A 112 -40.79 -0.56 -24.69
C HIS A 112 -41.85 0.27 -25.44
N ASN A 113 -42.62 -0.36 -26.34
CA ASN A 113 -43.64 0.32 -27.12
C ASN A 113 -44.80 0.84 -26.26
N GLU A 114 -45.25 0.06 -25.28
CA GLU A 114 -46.32 0.47 -24.35
C GLU A 114 -45.91 1.67 -23.50
N LEU A 115 -44.66 1.67 -23.00
CA LEU A 115 -44.16 2.76 -22.18
C LEU A 115 -43.92 4.04 -23.00
N MET A 116 -43.48 3.90 -24.25
CA MET A 116 -43.34 5.04 -25.17
C MET A 116 -44.69 5.69 -25.50
N GLN A 117 -45.76 4.91 -25.65
CA GLN A 117 -47.11 5.44 -25.91
C GLN A 117 -47.76 6.12 -24.70
N LYS A 118 -47.37 5.71 -23.49
CA LYS A 118 -47.89 6.31 -22.25
C LYS A 118 -47.40 7.73 -22.01
N HIS A 119 -46.36 8.19 -22.73
CA HIS A 119 -45.73 9.50 -22.54
C HIS A 119 -45.42 9.82 -21.06
N GLY A 120 -45.01 8.80 -20.31
CA GLY A 120 -44.68 8.90 -18.89
C GLY A 120 -43.19 9.19 -18.63
N VAL A 121 -42.74 8.84 -17.43
CA VAL A 121 -41.35 8.98 -16.96
C VAL A 121 -40.38 8.25 -17.88
N PHE A 122 -40.75 7.07 -18.36
CA PHE A 122 -39.91 6.33 -19.33
C PHE A 122 -39.66 7.13 -20.61
N TYR A 123 -40.72 7.71 -21.17
CA TYR A 123 -40.67 8.49 -22.39
C TYR A 123 -39.80 9.75 -22.21
N GLU A 124 -39.98 10.48 -21.11
CA GLU A 124 -39.18 11.66 -20.79
C GLU A 124 -37.67 11.34 -20.70
N MET A 125 -37.31 10.26 -20.00
CA MET A 125 -35.91 9.81 -19.88
C MET A 125 -35.33 9.42 -21.25
N THR A 126 -36.13 8.72 -22.05
CA THR A 126 -35.72 8.27 -23.39
C THR A 126 -35.44 9.45 -24.32
N GLN A 127 -36.35 10.43 -24.35
CA GLN A 127 -36.19 11.63 -25.17
C GLN A 127 -34.97 12.46 -24.74
N ALA A 128 -34.76 12.61 -23.43
CA ALA A 128 -33.62 13.34 -22.90
C ALA A 128 -32.28 12.68 -23.28
N GLN A 129 -32.25 11.36 -23.40
CA GLN A 129 -31.06 10.61 -23.79
C GLN A 129 -30.74 10.73 -25.29
N VAL A 130 -31.75 10.67 -26.17
CA VAL A 130 -31.57 10.86 -27.62
C VAL A 130 -31.03 12.26 -27.91
N LEU A 131 -31.60 13.29 -27.28
CA LEU A 131 -31.13 14.68 -27.41
C LEU A 131 -29.68 14.89 -26.96
N ARG A 132 -29.16 14.07 -26.04
CA ARG A 132 -27.75 14.12 -25.62
C ARG A 132 -26.84 13.48 -26.65
N GLN A 133 -27.24 12.33 -27.20
CA GLN A 133 -26.46 11.66 -28.25
C GLN A 133 -26.36 12.50 -29.52
N GLU A 134 -27.45 13.15 -29.94
CA GLU A 134 -27.43 14.04 -31.11
C GLU A 134 -26.48 15.23 -30.92
N LYS A 135 -26.36 15.76 -29.69
CA LYS A 135 -25.41 16.84 -29.38
C LYS A 135 -23.96 16.38 -29.34
N GLU A 136 -23.70 15.14 -28.91
CA GLU A 136 -22.36 14.56 -28.90
C GLU A 136 -21.85 14.23 -30.31
N GLU A 137 -22.74 13.95 -31.27
CA GLU A 137 -22.38 13.67 -32.66
C GLU A 137 -22.21 14.93 -33.53
N GLU A 138 -22.76 16.08 -33.13
CA GLU A 138 -22.66 17.36 -33.88
C GLU A 138 -21.39 18.19 -33.59
N GLU A 139 -20.59 17.84 -32.57
CA GLU A 139 -19.29 18.46 -32.33
C GLU A 139 -18.14 17.62 -32.93
N PRO A 140 -17.62 17.96 -34.13
CA PRO A 140 -16.37 17.37 -34.59
C PRO A 140 -15.23 17.92 -33.74
N GLU A 141 -14.31 17.03 -33.35
CA GLU A 141 -13.07 17.30 -32.62
C GLU A 141 -12.36 18.58 -33.10
N SER A 142 -12.59 19.69 -32.41
CA SER A 142 -11.69 20.82 -32.34
C SER A 142 -11.72 21.36 -30.93
N ASP A 143 -10.90 20.77 -30.06
CA ASP A 143 -9.80 21.51 -29.46
C ASP A 143 -9.02 20.58 -28.53
N ALA A 144 -7.80 20.31 -28.97
CA ALA A 144 -6.76 19.80 -28.13
C ALA A 144 -6.45 20.86 -27.07
N ASP A 145 -6.90 20.65 -25.84
CA ASP A 145 -6.23 21.19 -24.67
C ASP A 145 -6.35 20.20 -23.50
N SER A 146 -5.25 19.46 -23.32
CA SER A 146 -5.05 18.54 -22.21
C SER A 146 -4.67 19.33 -20.95
N ASP A 147 -5.65 19.88 -20.26
CA ASP A 147 -5.53 20.23 -18.84
C ASP A 147 -6.17 19.12 -18.00
N ILE A 148 -5.34 18.15 -17.60
CA ILE A 148 -5.73 17.15 -16.60
C ILE A 148 -5.18 17.59 -15.24
N LEU A 149 -6.07 18.13 -14.40
CA LEU A 149 -5.91 18.07 -12.95
C LEU A 149 -7.23 17.62 -12.32
N SER A 150 -7.08 16.54 -11.55
CA SER A 150 -8.10 15.82 -10.78
C SER A 150 -8.98 16.73 -9.90
N PRO A 151 -10.19 16.28 -9.59
CA PRO A 151 -10.50 15.84 -8.21
C PRO A 151 -11.50 14.65 -8.24
N ASP A 152 -11.75 13.77 -7.28
CA ASP A 152 -11.78 13.77 -5.81
C ASP A 152 -11.94 12.28 -5.37
N ALA A 153 -11.35 11.84 -4.25
CA ALA A 153 -12.06 11.59 -2.98
C ALA A 153 -13.40 10.82 -3.05
N ALA A 154 -13.34 9.49 -2.89
CA ALA A 154 -14.23 8.64 -2.07
C ALA A 154 -13.56 7.26 -1.98
N SER A 155 -13.32 6.63 -0.83
CA SER A 155 -14.35 6.27 0.13
C SER A 155 -13.77 5.99 1.53
N SER A 156 -14.56 6.39 2.50
CA SER A 156 -14.47 6.12 3.93
C SER A 156 -14.96 4.70 4.27
N GLY A 157 -14.15 3.95 5.03
CA GLY A 157 -14.53 2.94 6.04
C GLY A 157 -15.25 1.66 5.59
N ARG A 158 -15.13 0.49 6.23
CA ARG A 158 -14.42 0.02 7.44
C ARG A 158 -14.58 -1.52 7.48
N PHE A 159 -13.58 -2.19 8.05
CA PHE A 159 -13.62 -3.50 8.74
C PHE A 159 -14.17 -4.75 8.05
N ASP A 160 -13.26 -5.65 7.66
CA ASP A 160 -13.19 -7.09 8.05
C ASP A 160 -12.08 -7.74 7.19
N SER A 161 -11.40 -8.82 7.54
CA SER A 161 -11.08 -9.50 8.78
C SER A 161 -9.98 -10.51 8.39
N LEU A 162 -9.05 -10.74 9.31
CA LEU A 162 -8.22 -11.95 9.39
C LEU A 162 -7.26 -12.28 8.22
N ARG A 163 -5.96 -12.11 8.49
CA ARG A 163 -5.07 -13.28 8.68
C ARG A 163 -3.78 -12.93 9.42
N LEU A 164 -3.74 -13.42 10.66
CA LEU A 164 -2.60 -13.86 11.47
C LEU A 164 -1.20 -13.68 10.85
N ARG A 165 -0.40 -12.81 11.45
CA ARG A 165 1.00 -13.15 11.75
C ARG A 165 1.25 -12.96 13.24
N LYS A 166 1.42 -14.12 13.87
CA LYS A 166 1.65 -14.38 15.29
C LYS A 166 2.83 -13.54 15.80
N ALA A 167 2.53 -12.49 16.56
CA ALA A 167 3.49 -11.83 17.42
C ALA A 167 3.79 -12.79 18.59
N SER A 168 4.75 -13.69 18.39
CA SER A 168 5.36 -14.42 19.48
C SER A 168 6.35 -13.48 20.15
N THR A 169 6.00 -13.03 21.34
CA THR A 169 6.95 -12.66 22.38
C THR A 169 8.03 -13.74 22.48
N ARG A 170 9.20 -13.48 21.92
CA ARG A 170 10.43 -14.22 22.24
C ARG A 170 11.65 -13.31 22.05
N SER A 171 11.75 -12.37 22.98
CA SER A 171 13.00 -11.69 23.34
C SER A 171 14.07 -12.77 23.61
N GLY A 172 15.00 -12.95 22.67
CA GLY A 172 16.21 -13.76 22.89
C GLY A 172 16.80 -14.52 21.70
N ILE A 173 16.09 -14.71 20.58
CA ILE A 173 16.58 -15.57 19.45
C ILE A 173 16.86 -14.78 18.15
N SER A 174 16.68 -13.46 18.10
CA SER A 174 16.52 -12.76 16.82
C SER A 174 17.75 -12.09 16.19
N ALA A 175 18.93 -12.04 16.84
CA ALA A 175 20.08 -11.36 16.24
C ALA A 175 20.72 -12.16 15.08
N VAL A 176 21.00 -13.45 15.29
CA VAL A 176 21.67 -14.29 14.27
C VAL A 176 20.78 -14.53 13.05
N THR A 177 19.47 -14.78 13.27
CA THR A 177 18.52 -15.00 12.17
C THR A 177 18.29 -13.72 11.34
N SER A 178 18.29 -12.54 11.97
CA SER A 178 18.11 -11.27 11.25
C SER A 178 19.35 -10.87 10.46
N VAL A 179 20.55 -11.17 10.96
CA VAL A 179 21.80 -10.99 10.20
C VAL A 179 21.82 -11.90 8.99
N ARG A 180 21.50 -13.18 9.15
CA ARG A 180 21.45 -14.14 8.04
C ARG A 180 20.39 -13.79 6.99
N SER A 181 19.23 -13.27 7.38
CA SER A 181 18.23 -12.81 6.41
C SER A 181 18.70 -11.56 5.65
N MET A 182 19.38 -10.62 6.32
CA MET A 182 19.96 -9.46 5.64
C MET A 182 21.08 -9.87 4.67
N GLU A 183 21.91 -10.86 5.02
CA GLU A 183 22.94 -11.38 4.12
C GLU A 183 22.35 -11.97 2.84
N LEU A 184 21.27 -12.75 2.96
CA LEU A 184 20.54 -13.31 1.81
C LEU A 184 19.92 -12.20 0.95
N GLU A 185 19.24 -11.22 1.57
CA GLU A 185 18.68 -10.06 0.86
C GLU A 185 19.76 -9.24 0.15
N MET A 186 20.93 -9.07 0.76
CA MET A 186 22.06 -8.36 0.14
C MET A 186 22.66 -9.13 -1.05
N GLU A 187 22.68 -10.46 -0.99
CA GLU A 187 23.12 -11.33 -2.08
C GLU A 187 22.14 -11.27 -3.26
N ASP A 188 20.84 -11.37 -3.00
CA ASP A 188 19.76 -11.23 -4.00
C ASP A 188 19.80 -9.84 -4.67
N LEU A 189 20.00 -8.78 -3.90
CA LEU A 189 20.07 -7.41 -4.39
C LEU A 189 21.44 -7.02 -4.98
N ARG A 190 22.44 -7.92 -4.95
CA ARG A 190 23.86 -7.63 -5.28
C ARG A 190 24.37 -6.35 -4.60
N ALA A 191 23.88 -6.08 -3.39
CA ALA A 191 24.16 -4.87 -2.66
C ALA A 191 25.53 -4.98 -1.95
N LYS A 192 26.41 -4.00 -2.17
CA LYS A 192 27.70 -3.94 -1.47
C LYS A 192 27.49 -3.44 -0.02
N PRO A 193 28.18 -4.03 0.98
CA PRO A 193 28.12 -3.54 2.34
C PRO A 193 28.59 -2.09 2.40
N THR A 194 27.81 -1.26 3.10
CA THR A 194 28.14 0.16 3.22
C THR A 194 29.19 0.35 4.32
N PRO A 195 30.25 1.14 4.08
CA PRO A 195 31.24 1.41 5.12
C PRO A 195 30.61 2.29 6.21
N MET A 196 30.93 2.02 7.48
CA MET A 196 30.41 2.78 8.63
C MET A 196 30.68 4.29 8.53
N SER A 197 31.80 4.67 7.90
CA SER A 197 32.11 6.08 7.61
C SER A 197 31.00 6.79 6.82
N LYS A 198 30.35 6.09 5.88
CA LYS A 198 29.28 6.67 5.06
C LYS A 198 28.01 6.88 5.88
N VAL A 199 27.73 5.98 6.82
CA VAL A 199 26.61 6.09 7.77
C VAL A 199 26.80 7.30 8.68
N PHE A 200 28.01 7.49 9.22
CA PHE A 200 28.31 8.66 10.05
C PHE A 200 28.30 9.97 9.26
N TYR A 201 28.79 9.96 8.01
CA TYR A 201 28.73 11.13 7.13
C TYR A 201 27.28 11.61 6.89
N PHE A 202 26.34 10.67 6.76
CA PHE A 202 24.92 10.99 6.57
C PHE A 202 24.28 11.73 7.77
N ASN A 203 24.86 11.56 8.97
CA ASN A 203 24.43 12.18 10.23
C ASN A 203 25.19 13.47 10.60
N ARG A 204 25.92 14.10 9.66
CA ARG A 204 26.78 15.27 9.94
C ARG A 204 26.06 16.43 10.64
N ASP A 205 24.76 16.60 10.38
CA ASP A 205 23.96 17.73 10.87
C ASP A 205 23.82 17.73 12.42
N LYS A 206 24.06 16.58 13.07
CA LYS A 206 23.94 16.41 14.53
C LYS A 206 25.20 15.84 15.19
N TRP A 207 26.37 16.03 14.57
CA TRP A 207 27.65 15.52 15.07
C TRP A 207 27.94 15.95 16.52
N GLY A 208 27.51 17.14 16.93
CA GLY A 208 27.72 17.64 18.30
C GLY A 208 27.23 16.68 19.39
N TYR A 209 26.04 16.08 19.22
CA TYR A 209 25.53 15.09 20.18
C TYR A 209 26.34 13.79 20.18
N PHE A 210 26.89 13.40 19.02
CA PHE A 210 27.72 12.21 18.92
C PHE A 210 29.05 12.38 19.66
N VAL A 211 29.76 13.50 19.46
CA VAL A 211 31.02 13.78 20.16
C VAL A 211 30.80 13.89 21.66
N LEU A 212 29.73 14.56 22.06
CA LEU A 212 29.38 14.74 23.47
C LEU A 212 29.04 13.40 24.15
N GLY A 213 28.30 12.53 23.46
CA GLY A 213 28.03 11.16 23.90
C GLY A 213 29.30 10.31 24.00
N LEU A 214 30.21 10.44 23.02
CA LEU A 214 31.49 9.73 22.99
C LEU A 214 32.40 10.14 24.15
N THR A 215 32.51 11.43 24.43
CA THR A 215 33.31 11.93 25.57
C THR A 215 32.77 11.40 26.89
N ALA A 216 31.44 11.33 27.04
CA ALA A 216 30.81 10.77 28.23
C ALA A 216 31.00 9.24 28.35
N CYS A 217 31.08 8.52 27.22
CA CYS A 217 31.48 7.11 27.20
C CYS A 217 32.92 6.91 27.67
N ILE A 218 33.85 7.75 27.23
CA ILE A 218 35.26 7.67 27.62
C ILE A 218 35.40 7.88 29.14
N ILE A 219 34.71 8.88 29.69
CA ILE A 219 34.68 9.13 31.14
C ILE A 219 34.13 7.91 31.88
N THR A 220 32.98 7.39 31.44
CA THR A 220 32.37 6.19 32.04
C THR A 220 33.30 4.98 31.99
N GLY A 221 34.00 4.76 30.87
CA GLY A 221 34.97 3.68 30.72
C GLY A 221 36.21 3.83 31.60
N ALA A 222 36.66 5.07 31.85
CA ALA A 222 37.79 5.36 32.73
C ALA A 222 37.46 5.19 34.22
N ILE A 223 36.18 5.26 34.61
CA ILE A 223 35.76 5.09 36.00
C ILE A 223 36.00 3.66 36.49
N THR A 224 35.88 2.63 35.65
CA THR A 224 36.13 1.23 36.05
C THR A 224 37.56 0.97 36.55
N PRO A 225 38.64 1.37 35.84
CA PRO A 225 40.00 1.22 36.37
C PRO A 225 40.27 2.14 37.56
N ILE A 226 39.73 3.36 37.58
CA ILE A 226 39.86 4.27 38.74
C ILE A 226 39.23 3.64 39.99
N PHE A 227 38.06 3.01 39.85
CA PHE A 227 37.39 2.29 40.93
C PHE A 227 38.28 1.17 41.49
N ALA A 228 38.95 0.41 40.62
CA ALA A 228 39.87 -0.65 41.06
C ALA A 228 41.07 -0.10 41.85
N ILE A 229 41.65 1.01 41.41
CA ILE A 229 42.77 1.68 42.12
C ILE A 229 42.31 2.17 43.49
N LEU A 230 41.16 2.84 43.56
CA LEU A 230 40.62 3.34 44.83
C LEU A 230 40.27 2.22 45.80
N TYR A 231 39.74 1.11 45.29
CA TYR A 231 39.46 -0.06 46.10
C TYR A 231 40.74 -0.64 46.72
N ALA A 232 41.83 -0.69 45.95
CA ALA A 232 43.14 -1.10 46.48
C ALA A 232 43.67 -0.15 47.55
N GLN A 233 43.50 1.17 47.38
CA GLN A 233 43.92 2.17 48.36
C GLN A 233 43.16 2.03 49.69
N ILE A 234 41.85 1.75 49.66
CA ILE A 234 41.08 1.49 50.89
C ILE A 234 41.63 0.27 51.64
N ILE A 235 41.98 -0.81 50.93
CA ILE A 235 42.57 -2.01 51.56
C ILE A 235 43.91 -1.66 52.21
N GLN A 236 44.71 -0.79 51.58
CA GLN A 236 46.01 -0.37 52.08
C GLN A 236 45.90 0.44 53.39
N VAL A 237 44.86 1.28 53.54
CA VAL A 237 44.62 2.06 54.77
C VAL A 237 44.41 1.18 56.01
N TYR A 238 43.91 -0.05 55.86
CA TYR A 238 43.83 -1.00 56.98
C TYR A 238 45.20 -1.47 57.51
N SER A 239 46.28 -1.18 56.79
CA SER A 239 47.65 -1.51 57.22
C SER A 239 48.32 -0.38 58.02
N GLU A 240 47.67 0.77 58.19
CA GLU A 240 48.19 1.95 58.90
C GLU A 240 47.81 1.96 60.40
N PRO A 241 48.58 2.68 61.25
CA PRO A 241 48.30 2.76 62.69
C PRO A 241 46.93 3.40 63.00
N VAL A 242 46.29 2.88 64.06
CA VAL A 242 44.87 3.12 64.43
C VAL A 242 44.52 4.61 64.63
N ASP A 243 45.50 5.45 64.96
CA ASP A 243 45.31 6.88 65.23
C ASP A 243 45.02 7.71 63.97
N GLN A 244 45.48 7.29 62.78
CA GLN A 244 45.29 8.01 61.51
C GLN A 244 44.22 7.38 60.60
N MET A 245 43.96 6.09 60.77
CA MET A 245 43.03 5.28 59.96
C MET A 245 41.64 5.91 59.75
N LYS A 246 41.06 6.56 60.77
CA LYS A 246 39.70 7.13 60.66
C LYS A 246 39.60 8.29 59.66
N GLY A 247 40.66 9.11 59.55
CA GLY A 247 40.68 10.27 58.65
C GLY A 247 40.77 9.84 57.19
N ASP A 248 41.67 8.91 56.89
CA ASP A 248 41.91 8.44 55.52
C ASP A 248 40.74 7.61 54.99
N VAL A 249 40.11 6.78 55.83
CA VAL A 249 38.88 6.05 55.45
C VAL A 249 37.76 7.02 55.06
N LEU A 250 37.56 8.10 55.80
CA LEU A 250 36.53 9.09 55.49
C LEU A 250 36.81 9.82 54.16
N PHE A 251 38.08 10.14 53.89
CA PHE A 251 38.49 10.75 52.63
C PHE A 251 38.23 9.83 51.43
N TRP A 252 38.67 8.57 51.50
CA TRP A 252 38.47 7.61 50.41
C TRP A 252 36.99 7.27 50.21
N CYS A 253 36.21 7.11 51.27
CA CYS A 253 34.75 6.95 51.18
C CYS A 253 34.08 8.15 50.48
N GLY A 254 34.52 9.37 50.79
CA GLY A 254 34.05 10.58 50.10
C GLY A 254 34.39 10.56 48.60
N ALA A 255 35.59 10.14 48.23
CA ALA A 255 36.01 9.99 46.83
C ALA A 255 35.14 8.99 46.06
N PHE A 256 34.73 7.88 46.68
CA PHE A 256 33.80 6.90 46.08
C PHE A 256 32.43 7.52 45.77
N VAL A 257 31.89 8.34 46.68
CA VAL A 257 30.60 9.01 46.46
C VAL A 257 30.70 9.99 45.28
N VAL A 258 31.76 10.79 45.21
CA VAL A 258 31.99 11.73 44.10
C VAL A 258 32.08 11.00 42.76
N ILE A 259 32.82 9.90 42.70
CA ILE A 259 32.95 9.10 41.48
C ILE A 259 31.63 8.45 41.09
N GLY A 260 30.85 7.97 42.07
CA GLY A 260 29.49 7.46 41.82
C GLY A 260 28.58 8.51 41.17
N LEU A 261 28.62 9.76 41.66
CA LEU A 261 27.86 10.86 41.07
C LEU A 261 28.34 11.22 39.66
N VAL A 262 29.65 11.29 39.44
CA VAL A 262 30.25 11.53 38.11
C VAL A 262 29.89 10.41 37.14
N HIS A 263 29.89 9.15 37.59
CA HIS A 263 29.50 8.00 36.79
C HIS A 263 28.02 8.08 36.38
N ALA A 264 27.13 8.34 37.33
CA ALA A 264 25.70 8.45 37.07
C ALA A 264 25.40 9.59 36.07
N ALA A 265 26.02 10.76 36.27
CA ALA A 265 25.86 11.90 35.37
C ALA A 265 26.40 11.61 33.95
N SER A 266 27.59 11.01 33.86
CA SER A 266 28.23 10.67 32.57
C SER A 266 27.42 9.62 31.81
N PHE A 267 26.95 8.58 32.51
CA PHE A 267 26.11 7.53 31.91
C PHE A 267 24.79 8.10 31.40
N PHE A 268 24.11 8.92 32.20
CA PHE A 268 22.85 9.57 31.81
C PHE A 268 23.03 10.44 30.56
N PHE A 269 24.09 11.26 30.54
CA PHE A 269 24.35 12.16 29.43
C PHE A 269 24.75 11.42 28.15
N SER A 270 25.57 10.37 28.28
CA SER A 270 25.92 9.47 27.18
C SER A 270 24.67 8.82 26.58
N ALA A 271 23.80 8.26 27.41
CA ALA A 271 22.58 7.58 26.97
C ALA A 271 21.65 8.51 26.20
N ILE A 272 21.42 9.73 26.70
CA ILE A 272 20.56 10.72 26.02
C ILE A 272 21.18 11.20 24.70
N CYS A 273 22.47 11.52 24.70
CA CYS A 273 23.13 12.07 23.52
C CYS A 273 23.21 11.03 22.38
N LEU A 274 23.62 9.79 22.70
CA LEU A 274 23.68 8.70 21.71
C LEU A 274 22.28 8.26 21.29
N GLY A 275 21.31 8.23 22.20
CA GLY A 275 19.91 7.92 21.90
C GLY A 275 19.31 8.91 20.89
N ARG A 276 19.42 10.23 21.16
CA ARG A 276 18.93 11.25 20.22
C ARG A 276 19.65 11.25 18.89
N CYS A 277 20.95 10.94 18.88
CA CYS A 277 21.73 10.76 17.67
C CYS A 277 21.17 9.60 16.82
N GLY A 278 20.90 8.44 17.44
CA GLY A 278 20.34 7.26 16.77
C GLY A 278 18.93 7.47 16.24
N GLU A 279 18.05 8.10 17.02
CA GLU A 279 16.68 8.40 16.60
C GLU A 279 16.65 9.37 15.41
N SER A 280 17.49 10.41 15.45
CA SER A 280 17.57 11.37 14.36
C SER A 280 18.07 10.74 13.06
N LEU A 281 19.09 9.88 13.15
CA LEU A 281 19.60 9.15 11.99
C LEU A 281 18.52 8.23 11.41
N THR A 282 17.83 7.47 12.27
CA THR A 282 16.75 6.57 11.85
C THR A 282 15.61 7.33 11.18
N LYS A 283 15.20 8.48 11.74
CA LYS A 283 14.18 9.34 11.15
C LYS A 283 14.58 9.82 9.75
N LYS A 284 15.83 10.29 9.60
CA LYS A 284 16.34 10.82 8.33
C LYS A 284 16.43 9.72 7.27
N LEU A 285 16.96 8.55 7.64
CA LEU A 285 17.04 7.40 6.74
C LEU A 285 15.65 6.93 6.28
N ARG A 286 14.68 6.80 7.20
CA ARG A 286 13.31 6.41 6.84
C ARG A 286 12.66 7.41 5.91
N PHE A 287 12.82 8.71 6.17
CA PHE A 287 12.24 9.75 5.35
C PHE A 287 12.83 9.75 3.93
N GLU A 288 14.17 9.72 3.80
CA GLU A 288 14.81 9.71 2.48
C GLU A 288 14.57 8.40 1.73
N ALA A 289 14.55 7.26 2.42
CA ALA A 289 14.20 5.99 1.79
C ALA A 289 12.77 6.01 1.24
N PHE A 290 11.81 6.49 2.03
CA PHE A 290 10.42 6.60 1.60
C PHE A 290 10.25 7.59 0.44
N LYS A 291 10.90 8.75 0.52
CA LYS A 291 10.91 9.75 -0.54
C LYS A 291 11.51 9.20 -1.84
N ASN A 292 12.59 8.43 -1.75
CA ASN A 292 13.20 7.79 -2.93
C ASN A 292 12.32 6.68 -3.50
N LEU A 293 11.63 5.93 -2.64
CA LEU A 293 10.69 4.89 -3.05
C LEU A 293 9.52 5.50 -3.84
N LEU A 294 8.94 6.59 -3.35
CA LEU A 294 7.85 7.30 -4.05
C LEU A 294 8.29 7.97 -5.36
N ARG A 295 9.60 8.17 -5.57
CA ARG A 295 10.16 8.76 -6.79
C ARG A 295 10.51 7.73 -7.85
N GLN A 296 10.37 6.44 -7.57
CA GLN A 296 10.64 5.41 -8.56
C GLN A 296 9.52 5.37 -9.60
N ASP A 297 9.89 5.03 -10.83
CA ASP A 297 8.93 4.79 -11.91
C ASP A 297 8.06 3.58 -11.60
N VAL A 298 6.87 3.49 -12.22
CA VAL A 298 5.93 2.38 -12.02
C VAL A 298 6.59 1.01 -12.27
N GLY A 299 7.50 0.93 -13.26
CA GLY A 299 8.25 -0.29 -13.56
C GLY A 299 9.17 -0.78 -12.42
N PHE A 300 9.56 0.07 -11.47
CA PHE A 300 10.26 -0.36 -10.26
C PHE A 300 9.38 -1.21 -9.34
N PHE A 301 8.07 -0.93 -9.31
CA PHE A 301 7.10 -1.68 -8.50
C PHE A 301 6.60 -2.96 -9.17
N ASP A 302 6.79 -3.06 -10.49
CA ASP A 302 6.44 -4.23 -11.29
C ASP A 302 7.55 -5.30 -11.29
N ASP A 303 8.80 -4.92 -10.99
CA ASP A 303 9.93 -5.86 -10.91
C ASP A 303 9.75 -6.78 -9.69
N ILE A 304 9.56 -8.09 -9.94
CA ILE A 304 9.32 -9.13 -8.93
C ILE A 304 10.66 -9.66 -8.37
N ARG A 305 11.63 -8.78 -8.15
CA ARG A 305 12.85 -9.18 -7.43
C ARG A 305 12.54 -9.53 -5.99
#